data_AF-A0A6B9YH38-F1
#
_entry.id   AF-A0A6B9YH38-F1
#
_cell.length_a   1.000
_cell.length_b   1.000
_cell.length_c   1.000
_cell.angle_alpha   90.00
_cell.angle_beta   90.00
_cell.angle_gamma   90.00
#
_symmetry.space_group_name_H-M   'P 1'
#
loop_
_entity.id
_entity.type
_entity.pdbx_description
1 polymer ?
#
loop_
_entity_poly.entity_id
_entity_poly.type
_entity_poly.pdbx_seq_one_letter_code
_entity_poly.pdbx_strand_id
1 'polypeptide(L)'
;MKKWMKKIREEEGAISLEFLGILPFFFMFFLILWQVVASGYAVYTIHTAANEGAKTYSITRNIDKAEDTVKEVIGTSSVLNYERMNVEYINSDGRFELLVEGKHSLIFVPDQWKSDVAIDLEETTVSQVLVE
;
A
#
# COMPACT_ATOMS: atom_id res chain seq x y z
N MET A 1 15.70 13.80 -52.42
CA MET A 1 16.05 12.74 -51.44
C MET A 1 17.41 12.93 -50.76
N LYS A 2 18.51 13.29 -51.43
CA LYS A 2 19.86 13.38 -50.81
C LYS A 2 20.05 14.43 -49.69
N LYS A 3 19.27 15.52 -49.66
CA LYS A 3 19.40 16.58 -48.63
C LYS A 3 18.92 16.14 -47.23
N TRP A 4 17.92 15.26 -47.16
CA TRP A 4 17.38 14.77 -45.89
C TRP A 4 18.32 13.80 -45.18
N MET A 5 19.06 12.97 -45.93
CA MET A 5 20.10 12.08 -45.37
C MET A 5 21.30 12.83 -44.79
N LYS A 6 21.58 14.06 -45.22
CA LYS A 6 22.72 14.83 -44.72
C LYS A 6 22.46 15.40 -43.32
N LYS A 7 21.19 15.71 -43.01
CA LYS A 7 20.75 16.25 -41.71
C LYS A 7 20.71 15.20 -40.60
N ILE A 8 20.63 13.92 -40.95
CA ILE A 8 20.74 12.79 -40.00
C ILE A 8 22.22 12.53 -39.62
N ARG A 9 23.17 13.12 -40.37
CA ARG A 9 24.62 12.94 -40.19
C ARG A 9 25.29 14.08 -39.41
N GLU A 10 24.51 15.03 -38.91
CA GLU A 10 24.98 16.10 -38.01
C GLU A 10 25.01 15.53 -36.58
N GLU A 11 26.17 15.56 -35.94
CA GLU A 11 26.40 15.01 -34.58
C GLU A 11 25.71 15.85 -33.47
N GLU A 12 25.17 17.01 -33.82
CA GLU A 12 24.36 17.89 -32.98
C GLU A 12 22.99 17.24 -32.68
N GLY A 13 22.99 16.27 -31.77
CA GLY A 13 21.77 15.55 -31.37
C GLY A 13 22.01 14.07 -31.03
N ALA A 14 23.21 13.55 -31.29
CA ALA A 14 23.59 12.19 -30.91
C ALA A 14 23.42 11.96 -29.40
N ILE A 15 23.85 12.93 -28.58
CA ILE A 15 23.70 12.89 -27.11
C ILE A 15 22.22 12.84 -26.70
N SER A 16 21.34 13.61 -27.35
CA SER A 16 19.90 13.57 -27.06
C SER A 16 19.25 12.25 -27.47
N LEU A 17 19.76 11.60 -28.52
CA LEU A 17 19.25 10.32 -29.01
C LEU A 17 19.74 9.15 -28.14
N GLU A 18 20.98 9.20 -27.65
CA GLU A 18 21.49 8.30 -26.61
C GLU A 18 20.71 8.45 -25.30
N PHE A 19 20.39 9.69 -24.91
CA PHE A 19 19.57 9.97 -23.74
C PHE A 19 18.16 9.35 -23.84
N LEU A 20 17.55 9.38 -25.02
CA LEU A 20 16.24 8.74 -25.24
C LEU A 20 16.30 7.22 -25.05
N GLY A 21 17.44 6.59 -25.34
CA GLY A 21 17.67 5.17 -25.11
C GLY A 21 17.74 4.79 -23.63
N ILE A 22 18.29 5.66 -22.78
CA ILE A 22 18.38 5.42 -21.33
C ILE A 22 17.16 5.92 -20.54
N LEU A 23 16.34 6.78 -21.14
CA LEU A 23 15.15 7.36 -20.52
C LEU A 23 14.18 6.31 -19.91
N PRO A 24 13.89 5.15 -20.53
CA PRO A 24 13.05 4.13 -19.93
C PRO A 24 13.59 3.60 -18.59
N PHE A 25 14.92 3.55 -18.42
CA PHE A 25 15.52 3.13 -17.16
C PHE A 25 15.31 4.15 -16.05
N PHE A 26 15.34 5.45 -16.37
CA PHE A 26 14.99 6.49 -15.40
C PHE A 26 13.53 6.39 -14.97
N PHE A 27 12.61 6.13 -15.91
CA PHE A 27 11.21 5.89 -15.55
C PHE A 27 11.03 4.65 -14.68
N MET A 28 11.69 3.54 -15.02
CA MET A 28 11.65 2.34 -14.20
C MET A 28 12.20 2.58 -12.78
N PHE A 29 13.33 3.30 -12.66
CA PHE A 29 13.90 3.65 -11.36
C PHE A 29 12.95 4.55 -10.56
N PHE A 30 12.33 5.54 -11.21
CA PHE A 30 11.32 6.39 -10.59
C PHE A 30 10.11 5.57 -10.10
N LEU A 31 9.62 4.62 -10.89
CA LEU A 31 8.54 3.72 -10.49
C LEU A 31 8.92 2.87 -9.27
N ILE A 32 10.16 2.37 -9.20
CA ILE A 32 10.65 1.63 -8.04
C ILE A 32 10.68 2.53 -6.80
N LEU A 33 11.21 3.74 -6.91
CA LEU A 33 11.20 4.71 -5.80
C LEU A 33 9.77 5.05 -5.35
N TRP A 34 8.87 5.22 -6.31
CA TRP A 34 7.46 5.46 -6.03
C TRP A 34 6.81 4.30 -5.28
N GLN A 35 7.14 3.05 -5.62
CA GLN A 35 6.64 1.89 -4.88
C GLN A 35 7.15 1.85 -3.44
N VAL A 36 8.39 2.24 -3.17
CA VAL A 36 8.90 2.28 -1.79
C VAL A 36 8.06 3.24 -0.94
N VAL A 37 7.71 4.41 -1.48
CA VAL A 37 6.81 5.38 -0.81
C VAL A 37 5.43 4.77 -0.60
N ALA A 38 4.88 4.10 -1.60
CA ALA A 38 3.59 3.44 -1.54
C ALA A 38 3.54 2.34 -0.46
N SER A 39 4.55 1.48 -0.40
CA SER A 39 4.66 0.43 0.62
C SER A 39 4.80 1.02 2.01
N GLY A 40 5.59 2.08 2.19
CA GLY A 40 5.71 2.78 3.46
C GLY A 40 4.38 3.36 3.94
N TYR A 41 3.60 3.94 3.01
CA TYR A 41 2.25 4.42 3.32
C TYR A 41 1.29 3.27 3.68
N ALA A 42 1.32 2.14 2.96
CA ALA A 42 0.48 0.98 3.26
C ALA A 42 0.75 0.43 4.67
N VAL A 43 2.03 0.24 5.02
CA VAL A 43 2.45 -0.23 6.35
C VAL A 43 2.01 0.76 7.43
N TYR A 44 2.27 2.05 7.26
CA TYR A 44 1.83 3.06 8.22
C TYR A 44 0.30 3.08 8.41
N THR A 45 -0.46 2.93 7.34
CA THR A 45 -1.92 2.93 7.37
C THR A 45 -2.47 1.70 8.07
N ILE A 46 -1.94 0.48 7.82
CA ILE A 46 -2.43 -0.73 8.50
C ILE A 46 -2.11 -0.69 10.01
N HIS A 47 -0.94 -0.18 10.40
CA HIS A 47 -0.60 0.09 11.82
C HIS A 47 -1.58 1.06 12.47
N THR A 48 -1.94 2.13 11.76
CA THR A 48 -2.88 3.13 12.29
C THR A 48 -4.29 2.55 12.39
N ALA A 49 -4.71 1.76 11.40
CA ALA A 49 -6.01 1.10 11.38
C ALA A 49 -6.15 0.08 12.51
N ALA A 50 -5.13 -0.76 12.74
CA ALA A 50 -5.12 -1.72 13.85
C ALA A 50 -5.23 -1.02 15.21
N ASN A 51 -4.50 0.08 15.41
CA ASN A 51 -4.56 0.85 16.66
C ASN A 51 -5.93 1.51 16.89
N GLU A 52 -6.48 2.20 15.89
CA GLU A 52 -7.81 2.83 16.05
C GLU A 52 -8.93 1.78 16.12
N GLY A 53 -8.82 0.67 15.39
CA GLY A 53 -9.72 -0.48 15.51
C GLY A 53 -9.70 -1.07 16.93
N ALA A 54 -8.52 -1.31 17.50
CA ALA A 54 -8.36 -1.81 18.86
C ALA A 54 -8.93 -0.82 19.89
N LYS A 55 -8.74 0.49 19.69
CA LYS A 55 -9.30 1.53 20.56
C LYS A 55 -10.83 1.63 20.45
N THR A 56 -11.39 1.54 19.25
CA THR A 56 -12.85 1.49 19.10
C THR A 56 -13.42 0.23 19.74
N TYR A 57 -12.77 -0.92 19.56
CA TYR A 57 -13.22 -2.16 20.19
C TYR A 57 -13.14 -2.10 21.72
N SER A 58 -12.07 -1.55 22.28
CA SER A 58 -11.91 -1.44 23.73
C SER A 58 -12.99 -0.58 24.39
N ILE A 59 -13.48 0.44 23.68
CA ILE A 59 -14.54 1.35 24.16
C ILE A 59 -15.93 0.77 23.90
N THR A 60 -16.15 0.07 22.77
CA THR A 60 -17.52 -0.29 22.34
C THR A 60 -17.88 -1.75 22.54
N ARG A 61 -16.90 -2.65 22.70
CA ARG A 61 -17.07 -4.12 22.62
C ARG A 61 -17.79 -4.60 21.35
N ASN A 62 -17.86 -3.78 20.30
CA ASN A 62 -18.59 -4.09 19.09
C ASN A 62 -17.61 -4.29 17.94
N ILE A 63 -17.56 -5.52 17.42
CA ILE A 63 -16.66 -5.92 16.33
C ILE A 63 -17.00 -5.14 15.07
N ASP A 64 -18.28 -5.03 14.70
CA ASP A 64 -18.71 -4.34 13.48
C ASP A 64 -18.26 -2.87 13.48
N LYS A 65 -18.40 -2.17 14.63
CA LYS A 65 -17.94 -0.78 14.76
C LYS A 65 -16.42 -0.64 14.68
N ALA A 66 -15.68 -1.59 15.25
CA ALA A 66 -14.23 -1.62 15.15
C ALA A 66 -13.80 -1.87 13.70
N GLU A 67 -14.49 -2.78 13.00
CA GLU A 67 -14.24 -3.07 11.59
C GLU A 67 -14.55 -1.88 10.70
N ASP A 68 -15.66 -1.17 10.94
CA ASP A 68 -16.00 0.06 10.23
C ASP A 68 -14.93 1.14 10.44
N THR A 69 -14.39 1.27 11.66
CA THR A 69 -13.28 2.18 11.95
C THR A 69 -12.02 1.79 11.17
N VAL A 70 -11.67 0.49 11.15
CA VAL A 70 -10.53 -0.02 10.38
C VAL A 70 -10.70 0.28 8.88
N LYS A 71 -11.89 0.02 8.33
CA LYS A 71 -12.22 0.30 6.92
C LYS A 71 -12.18 1.79 6.61
N GLU A 72 -12.63 2.64 7.53
CA GLU A 72 -12.57 4.09 7.38
C GLU A 72 -11.11 4.60 7.33
N VAL A 73 -10.24 4.08 8.21
CA VAL A 73 -8.82 4.44 8.24
C VAL A 73 -8.08 3.97 6.99
N ILE A 74 -8.35 2.73 6.53
CA ILE A 74 -7.77 2.20 5.29
C ILE A 74 -8.32 2.95 4.06
N GLY A 75 -9.59 3.31 4.10
CA GLY A 75 -10.30 4.06 3.06
C GLY A 75 -10.32 3.35 1.70
N THR A 76 -10.57 4.11 0.64
CA THR A 76 -10.52 3.63 -0.75
C THR A 76 -9.10 3.74 -1.33
N SER A 77 -8.09 3.32 -0.58
CA SER A 77 -6.69 3.40 -1.03
C SER A 77 -6.45 2.43 -2.19
N SER A 78 -5.80 2.91 -3.26
CA SER A 78 -5.35 2.05 -4.37
C SER A 78 -4.15 1.18 -4.01
N VAL A 79 -3.54 1.45 -2.84
CA VAL A 79 -2.26 0.89 -2.40
C VAL A 79 -2.46 -0.20 -1.35
N LEU A 80 -3.54 -0.15 -0.59
CA LEU A 80 -3.86 -1.11 0.47
C LEU A 80 -5.35 -1.42 0.44
N ASN A 81 -5.69 -2.70 0.29
CA ASN A 81 -7.06 -3.17 0.38
C ASN A 81 -7.27 -3.90 1.70
N TYR A 82 -8.36 -3.60 2.39
CA TYR A 82 -8.79 -4.37 3.55
C TYR A 82 -9.19 -5.79 3.14
N GLU A 83 -8.72 -6.80 3.88
CA GLU A 83 -9.12 -8.20 3.70
C GLU A 83 -9.98 -8.68 4.86
N ARG A 84 -9.43 -8.64 6.07
CA ARG A 84 -10.13 -9.11 7.27
C ARG A 84 -9.63 -8.44 8.54
N MET A 85 -10.47 -8.53 9.58
CA MET A 85 -10.13 -8.18 10.94
C MET A 85 -10.57 -9.33 11.85
N ASN A 86 -9.74 -9.69 12.83
CA ASN A 86 -10.09 -10.67 13.85
C ASN A 86 -9.79 -10.11 15.24
N VAL A 87 -10.57 -10.54 16.23
CA VAL A 87 -10.34 -10.21 17.64
C VAL A 87 -10.24 -11.49 18.44
N GLU A 88 -9.10 -11.72 19.06
CA GLU A 88 -8.82 -12.90 19.88
C GLU A 88 -8.65 -12.49 21.34
N TYR A 89 -9.38 -13.12 22.25
CA TYR A 89 -9.22 -12.87 23.68
C TYR A 89 -8.03 -13.63 24.22
N ILE A 90 -7.09 -12.90 24.81
CA ILE A 90 -5.89 -13.49 25.42
C ILE A 90 -6.25 -14.13 26.76
N ASN A 91 -7.06 -13.44 27.57
CA ASN A 91 -7.45 -13.85 28.93
C ASN A 91 -8.91 -13.48 29.24
N SER A 92 -9.45 -14.02 30.34
CA SER A 92 -10.73 -13.62 30.95
C SER A 92 -10.77 -12.18 31.48
N ASP A 93 -9.63 -11.50 31.56
CA ASP A 93 -9.50 -10.14 32.13
C ASP A 93 -9.90 -9.03 31.15
N GLY A 94 -10.48 -9.39 30.00
CA GLY A 94 -10.87 -8.44 28.95
C GLY A 94 -9.72 -7.94 28.08
N ARG A 95 -8.54 -8.57 28.16
CA ARG A 95 -7.42 -8.33 27.22
C ARG A 95 -7.66 -9.09 25.93
N PHE A 96 -7.44 -8.41 24.81
CA PHE A 96 -7.64 -8.96 23.48
C PHE A 96 -6.50 -8.53 22.56
N GLU A 97 -6.29 -9.34 21.53
CA GLU A 97 -5.44 -9.09 20.41
C GLU A 97 -6.34 -8.82 19.20
N LEU A 98 -6.08 -7.71 18.51
CA LEU A 98 -6.79 -7.35 17.29
C LEU A 98 -5.82 -7.49 16.12
N LEU A 99 -6.22 -8.34 15.18
CA LEU A 99 -5.51 -8.61 13.94
C LEU A 99 -6.18 -7.86 12.81
N VAL A 100 -5.42 -7.10 12.03
CA VAL A 100 -5.87 -6.50 10.77
C VAL A 100 -5.00 -7.03 9.65
N GLU A 101 -5.66 -7.53 8.60
CA GLU A 101 -5.01 -7.98 7.38
C GLU A 101 -5.46 -7.13 6.19
N GLY A 102 -4.49 -6.80 5.35
CA GLY A 102 -4.74 -6.11 4.10
C GLY A 102 -3.76 -6.53 3.02
N LYS A 103 -4.14 -6.30 1.76
CA LYS A 103 -3.33 -6.60 0.60
C LYS A 103 -2.74 -5.34 0.00
N HIS A 104 -1.42 -5.33 -0.12
CA HIS A 104 -0.66 -4.28 -0.77
C HIS A 104 -0.30 -4.67 -2.19
N SER A 105 -0.90 -4.01 -3.18
CA SER A 105 -0.64 -4.27 -4.60
C SER A 105 0.34 -3.26 -5.20
N LEU A 106 1.02 -3.67 -6.27
CA LEU A 106 1.83 -2.75 -7.08
C LEU A 106 0.93 -1.70 -7.74
N ILE A 107 1.21 -0.42 -7.50
CA ILE A 107 0.49 0.72 -8.11
C ILE A 107 0.50 0.71 -9.64
N PHE A 108 1.62 0.34 -10.28
CA PHE A 108 1.82 0.53 -11.72
C PHE A 108 1.41 -0.67 -12.59
N VAL A 109 0.83 -1.72 -12.02
CA VAL A 109 0.34 -2.86 -12.82
C VAL A 109 -1.15 -2.70 -13.16
N PRO A 110 -1.62 -3.26 -14.29
CA PRO A 110 -3.05 -3.30 -14.60
C PRO A 110 -3.85 -3.98 -13.49
N ASP A 111 -5.10 -3.55 -13.29
CA ASP A 111 -5.96 -4.06 -12.20
C ASP A 111 -6.15 -5.58 -12.24
N GLN A 112 -6.12 -6.17 -13.44
CA GLN A 112 -6.23 -7.61 -13.67
C GLN A 112 -5.11 -8.43 -13.00
N TRP A 113 -3.94 -7.82 -12.75
CA TRP A 113 -2.78 -8.49 -12.16
C TRP A 113 -2.58 -8.12 -10.70
N LYS A 114 -3.30 -7.12 -10.18
CA LYS A 114 -3.09 -6.58 -8.84
C LYS A 114 -3.34 -7.61 -7.75
N SER A 115 -4.29 -8.54 -7.95
CA SER A 115 -4.54 -9.65 -7.02
C SER A 115 -3.38 -10.65 -6.97
N ASP A 116 -2.77 -10.92 -8.12
CA ASP A 116 -1.77 -11.98 -8.28
C ASP A 116 -0.38 -11.54 -7.83
N VAL A 117 -0.12 -10.22 -7.86
CA VAL A 117 1.14 -9.61 -7.42
C VAL A 117 1.01 -8.84 -6.10
N ALA A 118 -0.13 -8.98 -5.41
CA ALA A 118 -0.31 -8.40 -4.09
C ALA A 118 0.58 -9.10 -3.06
N ILE A 119 1.03 -8.32 -2.08
CA ILE A 119 1.73 -8.81 -0.90
C ILE A 119 0.78 -8.66 0.28
N ASP A 120 0.62 -9.73 1.05
CA ASP A 120 -0.16 -9.70 2.27
C ASP A 120 0.59 -8.90 3.35
N LEU A 121 -0.13 -7.96 3.96
CA LEU A 121 0.31 -7.21 5.14
C LEU A 121 -0.59 -7.57 6.29
N GLU A 122 0.02 -7.96 7.40
CA GLU A 122 -0.64 -8.37 8.62
C GLU A 122 -0.11 -7.50 9.75
N GLU A 123 -1.01 -6.96 10.56
CA GLU A 123 -0.64 -6.18 11.73
C GLU A 123 -1.50 -6.53 12.94
N THR A 124 -0.82 -6.69 14.07
CA THR A 124 -1.41 -7.19 15.31
C THR A 124 -1.24 -6.18 16.43
N THR A 125 -2.32 -5.85 17.13
CA THR A 125 -2.32 -4.90 18.25
C THR A 125 -2.99 -5.50 19.47
N VAL A 126 -2.32 -5.46 20.62
CA VAL A 126 -2.86 -5.93 21.90
C VAL A 126 -3.47 -4.76 22.68
N SER A 127 -4.67 -4.94 23.20
CA SER A 127 -5.39 -3.93 23.99
C SER A 127 -6.29 -4.58 25.05
N GLN A 128 -6.98 -3.76 25.86
CA GLN A 128 -7.87 -4.19 26.93
C GLN A 128 -9.19 -3.45 26.84
N VAL A 129 -10.30 -4.17 27.05
CA VAL A 129 -11.63 -3.58 27.10
C VAL A 129 -11.78 -2.65 28.31
N LEU A 130 -12.27 -1.44 28.07
CA LEU A 130 -12.41 -0.38 29.07
C LEU A 130 -13.84 -0.22 29.61
N VAL A 131 -14.82 -0.90 29.00
CA VAL A 131 -16.22 -0.82 29.41
C VAL A 131 -16.66 -2.15 30.03
N GLU A 132 -17.08 -2.09 31.30
CA GLU A 132 -17.68 -3.21 32.03
C GLU A 132 -19.06 -3.58 31.50
#